data_AF-A0A2E2EV05-F1
#
_entry.id   AF-A0A2E2EV05-F1
#
_cell.length_a   1.000
_cell.length_b   1.000
_cell.length_c   1.000
_cell.angle_alpha   90.00
_cell.angle_beta   90.00
_cell.angle_gamma   90.00
#
_symmetry.space_group_name_H-M   'P 1'
#
loop_
_entity.id
_entity.type
_entity.pdbx_description
1 polymer ?
#
loop_
_entity_poly.entity_id
_entity_poly.type
_entity_poly.pdbx_seq_one_letter_code
_entity_poly.pdbx_strand_id
1 'polypeptide(L)'
;MTLPYERTRAIVETEKFLKELSRDSGLPQELRTHAKALLRHYPSAAQVFSLGRLEEALMEDGPDADCSGQLIPDTVLSFSSATTGAIPPLKAWGRS
;
A
#
# COMPACT_ATOMS: atom_id res chain seq x y z
N MET A 1 15.31 12.20 8.97
CA MET A 1 14.31 11.26 8.42
C MET A 1 12.95 11.65 8.99
N THR A 2 11.85 11.47 8.25
CA THR A 2 10.48 11.65 8.80
C THR A 2 10.06 10.40 9.54
N LEU A 3 9.31 10.54 10.64
CA LEU A 3 8.83 9.40 11.43
C LEU A 3 7.70 8.66 10.69
N PRO A 4 7.54 7.33 10.90
CA PRO A 4 6.46 6.55 10.27
C PRO A 4 5.06 7.15 10.50
N TYR A 5 4.79 7.61 11.73
CA TYR A 5 3.51 8.25 12.08
C TYR A 5 3.30 9.56 11.29
N GLU A 6 4.35 10.35 11.08
CA GLU A 6 4.27 11.62 10.35
C GLU A 6 3.92 11.36 8.88
N ARG A 7 4.59 10.38 8.28
CA ARG A 7 4.32 9.97 6.89
C ARG A 7 2.91 9.40 6.73
N THR A 8 2.48 8.55 7.66
CA THR A 8 1.13 7.97 7.70
C THR A 8 0.08 9.08 7.74
N ARG A 9 0.25 10.04 8.64
CA ARG A 9 -0.65 11.19 8.78
C ARG A 9 -0.69 12.04 7.51
N ALA A 10 0.46 12.33 6.90
CA ALA A 10 0.53 13.14 5.68
C ALA A 10 -0.23 12.50 4.51
N ILE A 11 -0.11 11.18 4.34
CA ILE A 11 -0.82 10.44 3.29
C ILE A 11 -2.35 10.47 3.55
N VAL A 12 -2.78 10.25 4.79
CA VAL A 12 -4.21 10.27 5.15
C VAL A 12 -4.82 11.67 4.94
N GLU A 13 -4.12 12.73 5.35
CA GLU A 13 -4.58 14.11 5.13
C GLU A 13 -4.64 14.46 3.65
N THR A 14 -3.72 13.93 2.84
CA THR A 14 -3.75 14.14 1.38
C THR A 14 -5.00 13.49 0.76
N GLU A 15 -5.40 12.29 1.20
CA GLU A 15 -6.66 11.66 0.75
C GLU A 15 -7.86 12.58 1.02
N LYS A 16 -7.92 13.16 2.22
CA LYS A 16 -8.98 14.08 2.64
C LYS A 16 -8.98 15.35 1.78
N PHE A 17 -7.83 15.96 1.58
CA PHE A 17 -7.67 17.15 0.75
C PHE A 17 -8.12 16.88 -0.70
N LEU A 18 -7.73 15.76 -1.30
CA LEU A 18 -8.17 15.39 -2.65
C LEU A 18 -9.69 15.21 -2.74
N LYS A 19 -10.32 14.66 -1.70
CA LYS A 19 -11.79 14.54 -1.63
C LYS A 19 -12.46 15.91 -1.59
N GLU A 20 -11.92 16.85 -0.82
CA GLU A 20 -12.40 18.24 -0.74
C GLU A 20 -12.28 18.92 -2.10
N LEU A 21 -11.09 18.89 -2.72
CA LEU A 21 -10.88 19.46 -4.06
C LEU A 21 -11.83 18.88 -5.11
N SER A 22 -12.10 17.57 -5.06
CA SER A 22 -12.97 16.91 -6.06
C SER A 22 -14.44 17.36 -6.00
N ARG A 23 -14.86 17.94 -4.87
CA ARG A 23 -16.25 18.35 -4.57
C ARG A 23 -16.45 19.86 -4.65
N ASP A 24 -15.37 20.63 -4.61
CA ASP A 24 -15.42 22.09 -4.61
C ASP A 24 -15.85 22.66 -5.97
N SER A 25 -17.09 23.15 -6.05
CA SER A 25 -17.65 23.76 -7.26
C SER A 25 -17.00 25.09 -7.66
N GLY A 26 -16.22 25.71 -6.76
CA GLY A 26 -15.43 26.91 -7.06
C GLY A 26 -14.18 26.64 -7.89
N LEU A 27 -13.77 25.37 -8.02
CA LEU A 27 -12.57 24.99 -8.77
C LEU A 27 -12.84 24.64 -10.23
N PRO A 28 -11.90 24.94 -11.14
CA PRO A 28 -11.91 24.47 -12.52
C PRO A 28 -12.23 22.97 -12.63
N GLN A 29 -13.02 22.62 -13.65
CA GLN A 29 -13.44 21.23 -13.88
C GLN A 29 -12.25 20.28 -14.07
N GLU A 30 -11.17 20.76 -14.67
CA GLU A 30 -9.93 19.99 -14.87
C GLU A 30 -9.30 19.57 -13.54
N LEU A 31 -9.17 20.49 -12.58
CA LEU A 31 -8.62 20.19 -11.26
C LEU A 31 -9.48 19.18 -10.50
N ARG A 32 -10.81 19.35 -10.54
CA ARG A 32 -11.74 18.39 -9.93
C ARG A 32 -11.62 17.00 -10.55
N THR A 33 -11.50 16.93 -11.87
CA THR A 33 -11.36 15.66 -12.61
C THR A 33 -10.02 15.00 -12.30
N HIS A 34 -8.95 15.78 -12.19
CA HIS A 34 -7.64 15.29 -11.80
C HIS A 34 -7.63 14.72 -10.37
N ALA A 35 -8.23 15.44 -9.41
CA ALA A 35 -8.38 14.94 -8.04
C ALA A 35 -9.17 13.62 -7.99
N LYS A 36 -10.26 13.51 -8.77
CA LYS A 36 -11.01 12.25 -8.91
C LYS A 36 -10.15 11.14 -9.50
N ALA A 37 -9.32 11.43 -10.50
CA ALA A 37 -8.44 10.43 -11.12
C ALA A 37 -7.41 9.90 -10.12
N LEU A 38 -6.78 10.77 -9.32
CA LEU A 38 -5.85 10.37 -8.26
C LEU A 38 -6.53 9.49 -7.21
N LEU A 39 -7.75 9.85 -6.79
CA LEU A 39 -8.52 9.09 -5.80
C LEU A 39 -8.86 7.65 -6.24
N ARG A 40 -8.83 7.31 -7.54
CA ARG A 40 -9.16 5.94 -8.01
C ARG A 40 -8.15 4.90 -7.53
N HIS A 41 -6.91 5.32 -7.28
CA HIS A 41 -5.80 4.45 -6.90
C HIS A 41 -5.11 4.93 -5.62
N TYR A 42 -5.67 5.95 -4.96
CA TYR A 42 -5.14 6.43 -3.70
C TYR A 42 -5.39 5.38 -2.60
N PRO A 43 -4.39 5.07 -1.75
CA PRO A 43 -4.59 4.11 -0.67
C PRO A 43 -5.64 4.63 0.31
N SER A 44 -6.47 3.72 0.81
CA SER A 44 -7.43 4.07 1.86
C SER A 44 -6.70 4.32 3.19
N ALA A 45 -7.21 5.23 4.02
CA ALA A 45 -6.67 5.47 5.36
C ALA A 45 -6.41 4.19 6.16
N ALA A 46 -7.30 3.20 6.10
CA ALA A 46 -7.13 1.92 6.79
C ALA A 46 -5.87 1.15 6.34
N GLN A 47 -5.59 1.13 5.03
CA GLN A 47 -4.37 0.50 4.49
C GLN A 47 -3.12 1.25 4.94
N VAL A 48 -3.16 2.58 4.92
CA VAL A 48 -2.02 3.42 5.32
C VAL A 48 -1.72 3.26 6.82
N PHE A 49 -2.74 3.28 7.69
CA PHE A 49 -2.57 3.06 9.12
C PHE A 49 -2.04 1.65 9.44
N SER A 50 -2.53 0.63 8.74
CA SER A 50 -2.06 -0.75 8.94
C SER A 50 -0.58 -0.88 8.61
N LEU A 51 -0.13 -0.27 7.52
CA LEU A 51 1.27 -0.25 7.12
C LEU A 51 2.13 0.60 8.06
N GLY A 52 1.66 1.76 8.47
CA GLY A 52 2.37 2.64 9.42
C GLY A 52 2.63 1.96 10.76
N ARG A 53 1.62 1.27 11.31
CA ARG A 53 1.77 0.50 12.55
C ARG A 53 2.75 -0.67 12.42
N LEU A 54 2.77 -1.34 11.27
CA LEU A 54 3.72 -2.41 11.01
C LEU A 54 5.15 -1.86 10.97
N GLU A 55 5.35 -0.72 10.32
CA GLU A 55 6.66 -0.05 10.28
C GLU A 55 7.11 0.40 11.67
N GLU A 56 6.21 0.99 12.47
CA GLU A 56 6.51 1.36 13.86
C GLU A 56 6.97 0.16 14.68
N ALA A 57 6.25 -0.96 14.61
CA ALA A 57 6.63 -2.19 15.31
C ALA A 57 8.02 -2.71 14.90
N LEU A 58 8.33 -2.68 13.59
CA LEU A 58 9.64 -3.10 13.08
C LEU A 58 10.78 -2.13 13.47
N MET A 59 10.46 -0.89 13.82
CA MET A 59 11.45 0.10 14.27
C MET A 59 11.70 0.06 15.79
N GLU A 60 10.77 -0.48 16.58
CA GLU A 60 10.95 -0.67 18.03
C GLU A 60 11.89 -1.84 18.38
N ASP A 61 12.17 -2.73 17.43
CA ASP A 61 13.18 -3.81 17.56
C ASP A 61 14.62 -3.28 17.37
N GLY A 62 15.06 -2.37 18.26
CA GLY A 62 16.43 -1.85 18.36
C GLY A 62 17.47 -2.90 18.81
N PRO A 63 18.79 -2.60 18.67
CA PRO A 63 19.87 -3.58 18.40
C PRO A 63 20.40 -4.42 19.58
N ASP A 64 19.61 -4.69 20.61
CA ASP A 64 19.92 -5.66 21.68
C ASP A 64 19.26 -7.02 21.47
N ALA A 65 18.65 -7.24 20.30
CA ALA A 65 18.34 -8.58 19.82
C ALA A 65 19.66 -9.33 19.53
N ASP A 66 20.15 -10.06 20.53
CA ASP A 66 21.09 -11.16 20.35
C ASP A 66 20.67 -11.95 19.11
N CYS A 67 21.55 -11.99 18.10
CA CYS A 67 21.41 -12.76 16.86
C CYS A 67 21.42 -14.28 17.12
N SER A 68 20.51 -14.77 17.97
CA SER A 68 20.17 -16.17 18.11
C SER A 68 18.88 -16.39 17.32
N GLY A 69 19.05 -16.73 16.05
CA GLY A 69 18.01 -16.95 15.02
C GLY A 69 16.62 -17.34 15.53
N GLN A 70 15.79 -16.33 15.79
CA GLN A 70 14.35 -16.55 15.90
C GLN A 70 13.79 -16.55 14.49
N LEU A 71 13.39 -17.76 14.06
CA LEU A 71 12.50 -17.97 12.94
C LEU A 71 11.36 -16.95 13.03
N ILE A 72 11.16 -16.18 11.96
CA ILE A 72 9.89 -15.51 11.71
C ILE A 72 8.79 -16.58 11.89
N PRO A 73 7.83 -16.42 12.83
CA PRO A 73 6.77 -17.41 12.98
C PRO A 73 6.00 -17.48 11.66
N ASP A 74 5.87 -18.69 11.11
CA ASP A 74 5.22 -19.02 9.83
C ASP A 74 3.76 -18.53 9.71
N THR A 75 3.22 -17.88 10.74
CA THR A 75 1.86 -17.36 10.82
C THR A 75 1.66 -16.03 10.09
N VAL A 76 2.71 -15.27 9.78
CA VAL A 76 2.56 -13.95 9.12
C VAL A 76 2.64 -14.04 7.59
N LEU A 77 3.15 -15.13 7.02
CA LEU A 77 3.19 -15.37 5.57
C LEU A 77 2.26 -16.50 5.14
N SER A 78 0.98 -16.44 5.54
CA SER A 78 -0.07 -17.19 4.83
C SER A 78 -0.46 -16.46 3.54
N PHE A 79 0.51 -16.25 2.65
CA PHE A 79 0.23 -16.07 1.24
C PHE A 79 0.04 -17.49 0.68
N SER A 80 -1.22 -17.92 0.52
CA SER A 80 -1.52 -19.22 -0.07
C SER A 80 -0.86 -19.33 -1.45
N SER A 81 0.25 -20.06 -1.51
CA SER A 81 0.85 -20.50 -2.76
C SER A 81 -0.07 -21.59 -3.33
N ALA A 82 -0.95 -21.20 -4.25
CA ALA A 82 -1.73 -22.13 -5.03
C ALA A 82 -0.81 -22.87 -6.02
N THR A 83 -0.66 -24.17 -5.76
CA THR A 83 -0.40 -25.28 -6.69
C THR A 83 0.43 -24.99 -7.95
N THR A 84 1.61 -25.60 -7.96
CA THR A 84 2.35 -26.07 -9.14
C THR A 84 1.42 -26.55 -10.26
N GLY A 85 1.14 -25.68 -11.21
CA GLY A 85 0.60 -26.00 -12.53
C GLY A 85 1.69 -25.77 -13.56
N ALA A 86 2.14 -26.85 -14.20
CA ALA A 86 3.17 -26.85 -15.22
C ALA A 86 2.93 -25.79 -16.31
N ILE A 87 3.99 -25.08 -16.70
CA ILE A 87 4.03 -24.13 -17.81
C ILE A 87 3.82 -24.89 -19.13
N PRO A 88 2.77 -24.64 -19.93
CA PRO A 88 2.69 -25.15 -21.29
C PRO A 88 3.51 -24.25 -22.24
N PRO A 89 4.13 -24.82 -23.30
CA PRO A 89 5.02 -24.09 -24.19
C PRO A 89 4.31 -23.07 -25.10
N LEU A 90 4.98 -21.92 -25.31
CA LEU A 90 4.61 -20.84 -26.24
C LEU A 90 4.57 -21.32 -27.71
N LYS A 91 3.44 -21.85 -28.19
CA LYS A 91 3.19 -22.15 -29.62
C LYS A 91 1.69 -22.12 -29.98
N ALA A 92 0.93 -21.07 -29.69
CA ALA A 92 -0.46 -20.98 -30.21
C ALA A 92 -1.04 -19.56 -30.19
N TRP A 93 -0.50 -18.65 -31.00
CA TRP A 93 -1.29 -17.51 -31.47
C TRP A 93 -1.21 -17.49 -33.00
N GLY A 94 -2.09 -18.28 -33.61
CA GLY A 94 -2.31 -18.36 -35.04
C GLY A 94 -3.77 -18.70 -35.30
N ARG A 95 -4.37 -17.92 -36.22
CA ARG A 95 -5.77 -17.89 -36.69
C ARG A 95 -6.77 -17.15 -35.78
N SER A 96 -7.71 -16.40 -36.32
CA SER A 96 -8.18 -16.25 -37.71
C SER A 96 -8.91 -14.94 -37.89
#